data_AF-A0AAQ2C3X9-F1
#
_entry.id   AF-A0AAQ2C3X9-F1
#
_cell.length_a   1.000
_cell.length_b   1.000
_cell.length_c   1.000
_cell.angle_alpha   90.00
_cell.angle_beta   90.00
_cell.angle_gamma   90.00
#
_symmetry.space_group_name_H-M   'P 1'
#
loop_
_entity.id
_entity.type
_entity.pdbx_description
1 polymer ?
#
loop_
_entity_poly.entity_id
_entity_poly.type
_entity_poly.pdbx_seq_one_letter_code
_entity_poly.pdbx_strand_id
1 'polypeptide(L)'
;MFGSDGTFISDSGLPARLAELRERRMLLRALRDDVEIAARSLAPTDLTGSWRSAAQRGYAERRSELAGELHRAARHLEDALAAVAAEIEEVQVVLAAASTRTPGAP
;
A
#
# COMPACT_ATOMS: atom_id res chain seq x y z
N MET A 1 -36.48 -2.26 -3.69
CA MET A 1 -35.60 -2.08 -2.52
C MET A 1 -34.28 -1.55 -3.08
N PHE A 2 -34.15 -0.23 -3.16
CA PHE A 2 -32.97 0.42 -3.77
C PHE A 2 -31.93 0.63 -2.68
N GLY A 3 -30.77 0.00 -2.84
CA GLY A 3 -29.60 0.23 -1.98
C GLY A 3 -28.99 1.59 -2.33
N SER A 4 -29.39 2.62 -1.60
CA SER A 4 -28.80 3.95 -1.65
C SER A 4 -27.61 4.04 -0.68
N ASP A 5 -26.49 3.40 -1.02
CA ASP A 5 -25.20 3.66 -0.37
C ASP A 5 -24.21 4.32 -1.34
N GLY A 6 -24.75 5.12 -2.26
CA GLY A 6 -23.97 6.17 -2.90
C GLY A 6 -23.78 7.28 -1.87
N THR A 7 -22.73 7.19 -1.05
CA THR A 7 -22.27 8.31 -0.25
C THR A 7 -21.99 9.46 -1.20
N PHE A 8 -22.96 10.36 -1.35
CA PHE A 8 -22.74 11.68 -1.91
C PHE A 8 -21.75 12.35 -0.97
N ILE A 9 -20.46 12.21 -1.26
CA ILE A 9 -19.45 13.05 -0.65
C ILE A 9 -19.76 14.45 -1.17
N SER A 10 -20.53 15.20 -0.38
CA SER A 10 -20.71 16.64 -0.59
C SER A 10 -19.35 17.29 -0.76
N ASP A 11 -19.27 18.38 -1.51
CA ASP A 11 -18.00 19.10 -1.77
C ASP A 11 -17.18 19.38 -0.50
N SER A 12 -17.90 19.58 0.62
CA SER A 12 -17.36 19.76 1.97
C SER A 12 -16.65 18.53 2.56
N GLY A 13 -16.92 17.33 2.09
CA GLY A 13 -16.32 16.06 2.54
C GLY A 13 -15.09 15.63 1.75
N LEU A 14 -14.84 16.20 0.56
CA LEU A 14 -13.68 15.88 -0.27
C LEU A 14 -12.33 16.17 0.42
N PRO A 15 -12.16 17.27 1.17
CA PRO A 15 -10.92 17.53 1.91
C PRO A 15 -10.64 16.48 2.99
N ALA A 16 -11.68 16.03 3.71
CA ALA A 16 -11.56 14.99 4.73
C ALA A 16 -11.19 13.64 4.11
N ARG A 17 -11.84 13.27 2.99
CA ARG A 17 -11.50 12.06 2.23
C ARG A 17 -10.05 12.09 1.73
N LEU A 18 -9.59 13.23 1.21
CA LEU A 18 -8.21 13.39 0.76
C LEU A 18 -7.19 13.25 1.90
N ALA A 19 -7.51 13.78 3.09
CA ALA A 19 -6.67 13.62 4.28
C ALA A 19 -6.56 12.14 4.69
N GLU A 20 -7.69 11.44 4.74
CA GLU A 20 -7.75 10.02 5.05
C GLU A 20 -6.94 9.17 4.05
N LEU A 21 -7.08 9.44 2.75
CA LEU A 21 -6.30 8.72 1.73
C LEU A 21 -4.79 8.97 1.85
N ARG A 22 -4.39 10.19 2.21
CA ARG A 22 -2.97 10.52 2.45
C ARG A 22 -2.42 9.79 3.67
N GLU A 23 -3.21 9.68 4.74
CA GLU A 23 -2.86 8.90 5.91
C GLU A 23 -2.74 7.41 5.58
N ARG A 24 -3.73 6.83 4.89
CA ARG A 24 -3.67 5.44 4.41
C ARG A 24 -2.42 5.18 3.57
N ARG A 25 -2.08 6.09 2.64
CA ARG A 25 -0.87 5.99 1.83
C ARG A 25 0.40 6.01 2.68
N MET A 26 0.46 6.87 3.69
CA MET A 26 1.60 6.93 4.61
C MET A 26 1.77 5.61 5.37
N LEU A 27 0.69 5.08 5.94
CA LEU A 27 0.71 3.81 6.68
C LEU A 27 1.09 2.62 5.80
N LEU A 28 0.55 2.55 4.57
CA LEU A 28 0.91 1.51 3.61
C LEU A 28 2.39 1.57 3.21
N ARG A 29 2.96 2.77 3.05
CA ARG A 29 4.40 2.93 2.76
C ARG A 29 5.25 2.43 3.92
N ALA A 30 4.93 2.83 5.15
CA ALA A 30 5.65 2.37 6.33
C ALA A 30 5.63 0.83 6.43
N LEU A 31 4.44 0.22 6.27
CA LEU A 31 4.30 -1.23 6.29
C LEU A 31 5.10 -1.91 5.17
N ARG A 32 5.08 -1.36 3.96
CA ARG A 32 5.84 -1.88 2.81
C ARG A 32 7.34 -1.84 3.08
N ASP A 33 7.84 -0.75 3.62
CA ASP A 33 9.26 -0.60 3.96
C ASP A 33 9.69 -1.58 5.06
N ASP A 34 8.86 -1.77 6.09
CA ASP A 34 9.10 -2.77 7.14
C ASP A 34 9.15 -4.20 6.59
N VAL A 35 8.23 -4.55 5.68
CA VAL A 35 8.20 -5.86 5.01
C VAL A 35 9.45 -6.07 4.14
N GLU A 36 9.90 -5.05 3.42
CA GLU A 36 11.13 -5.13 2.63
C GLU A 36 12.39 -5.27 3.48
N ILE A 37 12.45 -4.57 4.62
CA ILE A 37 13.55 -4.74 5.59
C ILE A 37 13.55 -6.18 6.11
N ALA A 38 12.39 -6.72 6.50
CA ALA A 38 12.26 -8.09 6.95
C ALA A 38 12.69 -9.10 5.86
N ALA A 39 12.24 -8.92 4.62
CA ALA A 39 12.61 -9.77 3.49
C ALA A 39 14.13 -9.76 3.23
N ARG A 40 14.76 -8.58 3.26
CA ARG A 40 16.22 -8.44 3.09
C ARG A 40 17.01 -9.08 4.22
N SER A 41 16.50 -9.02 5.45
CA SER A 41 17.15 -9.68 6.61
C SER A 41 17.16 -11.21 6.47
N LEU A 42 16.18 -11.77 5.74
CA LEU A 42 16.06 -13.19 5.50
C LEU A 42 16.83 -13.66 4.26
N ALA A 43 17.19 -12.76 3.35
CA ALA A 43 18.00 -13.08 2.18
C ALA A 43 19.27 -13.84 2.58
N PRO A 44 19.71 -14.83 1.79
CA PRO A 44 20.86 -15.64 2.14
C PRO A 44 22.10 -14.77 2.22
N THR A 45 22.63 -14.58 3.44
CA THR A 45 24.05 -14.32 3.63
C THR A 45 24.76 -15.56 3.12
N ASP A 46 25.77 -15.41 2.26
CA ASP A 46 26.43 -16.53 1.58
C ASP A 46 26.97 -17.58 2.57
N LEU A 47 26.15 -18.57 2.86
CA LEU A 47 26.41 -19.65 3.82
C LEU A 47 26.31 -21.02 3.15
N THR A 48 26.11 -21.04 1.83
CA THR A 48 25.84 -22.23 1.01
C THR A 48 26.97 -23.28 1.12
N GLY A 49 28.21 -22.85 1.37
CA GLY A 49 29.34 -23.75 1.60
C GLY A 49 29.47 -24.33 3.03
N SER A 50 28.73 -23.81 4.01
CA SER A 50 28.90 -24.13 5.43
C SER A 50 27.83 -25.07 6.01
N TRP A 51 26.71 -25.27 5.31
CA TRP A 51 25.54 -25.99 5.83
C TRP A 51 25.54 -27.44 5.34
N ARG A 52 26.02 -28.34 6.19
CA ARG A 52 26.26 -29.76 5.86
C ARG A 52 25.17 -30.70 6.37
N SER A 53 24.45 -30.33 7.43
CA SER A 53 23.41 -31.19 8.03
C SER A 53 22.04 -31.03 7.37
N ALA A 54 21.20 -32.06 7.46
CA ALA A 54 19.83 -32.02 6.95
C ALA A 54 18.98 -30.94 7.64
N ALA A 55 19.17 -30.75 8.95
CA ALA A 55 18.49 -29.70 9.72
C ALA A 55 18.87 -28.29 9.25
N GLN A 56 20.16 -28.07 8.92
CA GLN A 56 20.61 -26.79 8.37
C GLN A 56 19.99 -26.53 7.00
N ARG A 57 19.99 -27.52 6.09
CA ARG A 57 19.36 -27.38 4.77
C ARG A 57 17.85 -27.06 4.87
N GLY A 58 17.12 -27.77 5.74
CA GLY A 58 15.70 -27.51 5.95
C GLY A 58 15.42 -26.12 6.56
N TYR A 59 16.33 -25.60 7.39
CA TYR A 59 16.23 -24.22 7.86
C TYR A 59 16.47 -23.21 6.72
N ALA A 60 17.35 -23.52 5.76
CA ALA A 60 17.64 -22.65 4.61
C ALA A 60 16.43 -22.50 3.71
N GLU A 61 15.80 -23.64 3.44
CA GLU A 61 14.58 -23.75 2.63
C GLU A 61 13.46 -22.91 3.25
N ARG A 62 13.15 -23.11 4.55
CA ARG A 62 12.15 -22.29 5.26
C ARG A 62 12.44 -20.80 5.22
N ARG A 63 13.71 -20.41 5.38
CA ARG A 63 14.11 -19.00 5.26
C ARG A 63 13.84 -18.45 3.86
N SER A 64 14.14 -19.23 2.83
CA SER A 64 13.89 -18.85 1.43
C SER A 64 12.39 -18.75 1.12
N GLU A 65 11.59 -19.68 1.64
CA GLU A 65 10.13 -19.67 1.51
C GLU A 65 9.55 -18.40 2.15
N LEU A 66 9.94 -18.11 3.40
CA LEU A 66 9.48 -16.92 4.12
C LEU A 66 9.92 -15.62 3.43
N ALA A 67 11.15 -15.54 2.93
CA ALA A 67 11.61 -14.39 2.14
C ALA A 67 10.76 -14.20 0.87
N GLY A 68 10.39 -15.31 0.21
CA GLY A 68 9.50 -15.28 -0.95
C GLY A 68 8.08 -14.82 -0.61
N GLU A 69 7.53 -15.24 0.53
CA GLU A 69 6.23 -14.76 1.04
C GLU A 69 6.23 -13.27 1.33
N LEU A 70 7.27 -12.77 2.00
CA LEU A 70 7.41 -11.34 2.28
C LEU A 70 7.56 -10.52 1.00
N HIS A 71 8.28 -11.02 0.00
CA HIS A 71 8.37 -10.34 -1.29
C HIS A 71 7.02 -10.27 -2.01
N ARG A 72 6.20 -11.33 -1.93
CA ARG A 72 4.81 -11.29 -2.44
C ARG A 72 3.95 -10.28 -1.67
N ALA A 73 4.07 -10.24 -0.35
CA ALA A 73 3.37 -9.25 0.48
C ALA A 73 3.77 -7.82 0.13
N ALA A 74 5.07 -7.54 -0.09
CA ALA A 74 5.55 -6.24 -0.54
C ALA A 74 4.90 -5.83 -1.88
N ARG A 75 4.80 -6.74 -2.85
CA ARG A 75 4.12 -6.45 -4.12
C ARG A 75 2.63 -6.13 -3.95
N HIS A 76 1.92 -6.86 -3.08
CA HIS A 76 0.53 -6.54 -2.78
C HIS A 76 0.36 -5.16 -2.13
N LEU A 77 1.32 -4.74 -1.30
CA LEU A 77 1.33 -3.40 -0.73
C LEU A 77 1.63 -2.33 -1.78
N GLU A 78 2.49 -2.61 -2.75
CA GLU A 78 2.74 -1.73 -3.90
C GLU A 78 1.48 -1.55 -4.77
N ASP A 79 0.76 -2.63 -5.05
CA ASP A 79 -0.52 -2.58 -5.76
C ASP A 79 -1.55 -1.73 -5.00
N ALA A 80 -1.66 -1.90 -3.68
CA ALA A 80 -2.53 -1.10 -2.83
C ALA A 80 -2.12 0.39 -2.80
N LEU A 81 -0.81 0.68 -2.76
CA LEU A 81 -0.29 2.04 -2.85
C LEU A 81 -0.63 2.71 -4.18
N ALA A 82 -0.55 1.97 -5.29
CA ALA A 82 -0.93 2.46 -6.61
C ALA A 82 -2.44 2.78 -6.66
N ALA A 83 -3.29 1.90 -6.12
CA ALA A 83 -4.72 2.13 -6.05
C ALA A 83 -5.07 3.38 -5.21
N VAL A 84 -4.45 3.56 -4.04
CA VAL A 84 -4.66 4.76 -3.22
C VAL A 84 -4.14 6.02 -3.92
N ALA A 85 -3.03 5.93 -4.65
CA ALA A 85 -2.51 7.06 -5.42
C ALA A 85 -3.48 7.51 -6.53
N ALA A 86 -4.07 6.55 -7.25
CA ALA A 86 -5.10 6.84 -8.25
C ALA A 86 -6.33 7.49 -7.62
N GLU A 87 -6.82 6.97 -6.50
CA GLU A 87 -7.98 7.56 -5.81
C GLU A 87 -7.70 8.99 -5.31
N ILE A 88 -6.48 9.25 -4.83
CA ILE A 88 -6.04 10.60 -4.45
C ILE A 88 -6.07 11.56 -5.65
N GLU A 89 -5.65 11.10 -6.83
CA GLU A 89 -5.67 11.89 -8.06
C GLU A 89 -7.11 12.22 -8.47
N GLU A 90 -8.00 11.22 -8.47
CA GLU A 90 -9.42 11.41 -8.77
C GLU A 90 -10.08 12.44 -7.82
N VAL A 91 -9.87 12.31 -6.51
CA VAL A 91 -10.41 13.26 -5.53
C VAL A 91 -9.87 14.68 -5.75
N GLN A 92 -8.59 14.82 -6.10
CA GLN A 92 -8.02 16.13 -6.41
C GLN A 92 -8.63 16.76 -7.67
N VAL A 93 -8.88 15.97 -8.72
CA VAL A 93 -9.55 16.43 -9.94
C VAL A 93 -10.96 16.93 -9.61
N VAL A 94 -11.71 16.18 -8.81
CA VAL A 94 -13.07 16.57 -8.39
C VAL A 94 -13.04 17.87 -7.56
N LEU A 95 -12.13 17.98 -6.59
CA LEU A 95 -11.97 19.17 -5.74
C LEU A 95 -11.57 20.41 -6.55
N ALA A 96 -10.71 20.25 -7.56
CA ALA A 96 -10.34 21.34 -8.47
C ALA A 96 -11.54 21.79 -9.32
N ALA A 97 -12.33 20.85 -9.86
CA ALA A 97 -13.52 21.14 -10.66
C ALA A 97 -14.68 21.75 -9.84
N ALA A 98 -14.71 21.53 -8.53
CA ALA A 98 -15.60 22.19 -7.60
C ALA A 98 -15.18 23.65 -7.33
N SER A 99 -13.88 23.85 -7.11
CA SER A 99 -13.32 25.18 -6.84
C SER A 99 -13.51 26.15 -8.01
N THR A 100 -13.53 25.67 -9.25
CA THR A 100 -13.79 26.47 -10.46
C THR A 100 -15.28 26.73 -10.74
N ARG A 101 -16.18 25.97 -10.10
CA ARG A 101 -17.65 26.10 -10.26
C ARG A 101 -18.28 27.20 -9.39
N THR A 102 -17.48 27.98 -8.67
CA THR A 102 -17.93 29.21 -7.99
C THR A 102 -17.53 30.47 -8.77
N PRO A 103 -18.11 30.79 -9.95
CA PRO A 103 -18.15 32.15 -10.45
C PRO A 103 -19.31 32.88 -9.77
N GLY A 104 -19.04 34.08 -9.25
CA GLY A 104 -19.98 34.87 -8.44
C GLY A 104 -21.37 35.01 -9.05
N ALA A 105 -22.38 34.90 -8.19
CA ALA A 105 -23.72 35.41 -8.50
C ALA A 105 -23.69 36.95 -8.34
N PRO A 106 -24.31 37.70 -9.27
CA PRO A 106 -24.42 39.16 -9.21
C PRO A 106 -25.33 39.65 -8.07
#